data_AF-A0A2D7FKD6-F1
#
_entry.id   AF-A0A2D7FKD6-F1
#
_cell.length_a   1.000
_cell.length_b   1.000
_cell.length_c   1.000
_cell.angle_alpha   90.00
_cell.angle_beta   90.00
_cell.angle_gamma   90.00
#
_symmetry.space_group_name_H-M   'P 1'
#
loop_
_entity.id
_entity.type
_entity.pdbx_description
1 polymer ?
#
loop_
_entity_poly.entity_id
_entity_poly.type
_entity_poly.pdbx_seq_one_letter_code
_entity_poly.pdbx_strand_id
1 'polypeptide(L)'
;MKKVFLIGSAPYSPEWWSRHKHQVEVAHVLNNAKQITGDHEGVWYVATDYVIHRNYSFQPLQQANGNEWHRCRIVSDYLLRPKGYTCPHHGTMILNASYDILNRAMLAGEHYELNLVGCDLDYSGATTHFYGKGTADPLRIPMDTLLKHLNKLKADFEGFHEIVTLGPPGILPFPQGDKELLWSQ
;
A
#
# COMPACT_ATOMS: atom_id res chain seq x y z
N MET A 1 2.49 -20.27 0.83
CA MET A 1 2.23 -18.91 0.30
C MET A 1 2.89 -17.92 1.24
N LYS A 2 3.65 -16.94 0.74
CA LYS A 2 4.32 -15.95 1.59
C LYS A 2 3.37 -14.80 1.90
N LYS A 3 3.22 -14.44 3.18
CA LYS A 3 2.41 -13.28 3.59
C LYS A 3 3.23 -12.00 3.42
N VAL A 4 2.68 -11.04 2.70
CA VAL A 4 3.32 -9.74 2.46
C VAL A 4 2.33 -8.65 2.83
N PHE A 5 2.75 -7.69 3.64
CA PHE A 5 1.85 -6.65 4.15
C PHE A 5 2.06 -5.34 3.40
N LEU A 6 0.98 -4.71 2.96
CA LEU A 6 0.98 -3.34 2.47
C LEU A 6 0.26 -2.45 3.48
N ILE A 7 1.03 -1.61 4.17
CA ILE A 7 0.57 -0.75 5.25
C ILE A 7 0.31 0.66 4.72
N GLY A 8 -0.94 1.07 4.83
CA GLY A 8 -1.43 2.41 4.58
C GLY A 8 -1.59 3.20 5.89
N SER A 9 -2.33 4.30 5.80
CA SER A 9 -2.37 5.31 6.85
C SER A 9 -3.73 5.55 7.49
N ALA A 10 -4.68 4.61 7.33
CA ALA A 10 -5.98 4.70 7.99
C ALA A 10 -5.84 4.89 9.51
N PRO A 11 -6.85 5.47 10.19
CA PRO A 11 -6.76 5.85 11.60
C PRO A 11 -6.35 4.70 12.54
N TYR A 12 -6.77 3.47 12.26
CA TYR A 12 -6.48 2.30 13.09
C TYR A 12 -5.08 1.69 12.86
N SER A 13 -4.36 2.12 11.83
CA SER A 13 -3.09 1.49 11.41
C SER A 13 -2.04 1.43 12.53
N PRO A 14 -1.83 2.48 13.36
CA PRO A 14 -0.85 2.41 14.46
C PRO A 14 -1.19 1.34 15.50
N GLU A 15 -2.47 1.19 15.83
CA GLU A 15 -2.93 0.23 16.82
C GLU A 15 -2.85 -1.20 16.29
N TRP A 16 -3.30 -1.41 15.05
CA TRP A 16 -3.13 -2.68 14.35
C TRP A 16 -1.65 -3.08 14.32
N TRP A 17 -0.76 -2.15 13.95
CA TRP A 17 0.67 -2.41 13.89
C TRP A 17 1.24 -2.79 15.26
N SER A 18 0.88 -2.05 16.31
CA SER A 18 1.34 -2.37 17.67
C SER A 18 0.95 -3.78 18.11
N ARG A 19 -0.25 -4.24 17.72
CA ARG A 19 -0.77 -5.58 18.05
C ARG A 19 -0.10 -6.68 17.23
N HIS A 20 0.09 -6.46 15.93
CA HIS A 20 0.40 -7.55 14.98
C HIS A 20 1.81 -7.54 14.40
N LYS A 21 2.64 -6.51 14.64
CA LYS A 21 3.99 -6.40 14.04
C LYS A 21 4.90 -7.62 14.25
N HIS A 22 4.71 -8.37 15.34
CA HIS A 22 5.48 -9.58 15.63
C HIS A 22 5.19 -10.74 14.65
N GLN A 23 4.10 -10.66 13.90
CA GLN A 23 3.70 -11.64 12.87
C GLN A 23 4.04 -11.15 11.46
N VAL A 24 4.60 -9.94 11.32
CA VAL A 24 4.90 -9.31 10.04
C VAL A 24 6.38 -9.52 9.71
N GLU A 25 6.65 -10.47 8.80
CA GLU A 25 8.02 -10.70 8.29
C GLU A 25 8.47 -9.57 7.35
N VAL A 26 7.58 -9.13 6.45
CA VAL A 26 7.86 -8.09 5.45
C VAL A 26 6.71 -7.09 5.39
N ALA A 27 7.02 -5.81 5.66
CA ALA A 27 6.09 -4.70 5.49
C ALA A 27 6.51 -3.77 4.34
N HIS A 28 5.64 -3.63 3.34
CA HIS A 28 5.67 -2.55 2.38
C HIS A 28 4.81 -1.41 2.90
N VAL A 29 5.26 -0.17 2.74
CA VAL A 29 4.62 0.99 3.38
C VAL A 29 4.29 2.10 2.39
N LEU A 30 3.12 2.72 2.57
CA LEU A 30 2.65 3.85 1.75
C LEU A 30 2.82 5.18 2.49
N ASN A 31 3.47 6.16 1.86
CA ASN A 31 3.54 7.55 2.33
C ASN A 31 3.90 7.67 3.82
N ASN A 32 2.99 8.21 4.64
CA ASN A 32 3.21 8.45 6.07
C ASN A 32 3.15 7.17 6.93
N ALA A 33 2.69 6.03 6.41
CA ALA A 33 2.66 4.76 7.15
C ALA A 33 4.05 4.33 7.66
N LYS A 34 5.12 4.82 7.03
CA LYS A 34 6.50 4.66 7.49
C LYS A 34 6.71 5.09 8.96
N GLN A 35 5.95 6.07 9.45
CA GLN A 35 6.07 6.56 10.84
C GLN A 35 5.75 5.49 11.89
N ILE A 36 4.94 4.47 11.54
CA ILE A 36 4.56 3.42 12.49
C ILE A 36 5.35 2.14 12.31
N THR A 37 5.87 1.85 11.11
CA THR A 37 6.53 0.58 10.82
C THR A 37 8.00 0.51 11.24
N GLY A 38 8.66 1.65 11.46
CA GLY A 38 10.07 1.70 11.86
C GLY A 38 10.97 0.93 10.88
N ASP A 39 11.82 0.05 11.40
CA ASP A 39 12.86 -0.66 10.63
C ASP A 39 12.37 -1.96 9.97
N HIS A 40 11.11 -2.37 10.17
CA HIS A 40 10.52 -3.57 9.55
C HIS A 40 10.22 -3.43 8.05
N GLU A 41 10.83 -2.46 7.35
CA GLU A 41 10.45 -2.13 5.98
C GLU A 41 11.13 -3.00 4.92
N GLY A 42 10.32 -3.50 3.98
CA GLY A 42 10.80 -4.06 2.73
C GLY A 42 10.98 -2.98 1.65
N VAL A 43 9.93 -2.19 1.38
CA VAL A 43 9.95 -1.08 0.40
C VAL A 43 9.01 0.03 0.87
N TRP A 44 9.47 1.27 0.76
CA TRP A 44 8.66 2.47 0.94
C TRP A 44 8.19 3.04 -0.40
N TYR A 45 6.87 3.08 -0.60
CA TYR A 45 6.23 3.68 -1.76
C TYR A 45 5.79 5.11 -1.42
N VAL A 46 6.26 6.07 -2.22
CA VAL A 46 6.03 7.49 -2.03
C VAL A 46 5.42 8.09 -3.28
N ALA A 47 4.31 8.81 -3.13
CA ALA A 47 3.69 9.52 -4.24
C ALA A 47 4.53 10.76 -4.63
N THR A 48 4.56 11.13 -5.92
CA THR A 48 5.37 12.28 -6.37
C THR A 48 4.85 13.61 -5.82
N ASP A 49 3.53 13.75 -5.65
CA ASP A 49 2.89 14.88 -5.01
C ASP A 49 3.25 15.01 -3.51
N TYR A 50 3.44 13.88 -2.81
CA TYR A 50 3.96 13.86 -1.44
C TYR A 50 5.34 14.50 -1.35
N VAL A 51 6.21 14.26 -2.34
CA VAL A 51 7.56 14.86 -2.41
C VAL A 51 7.47 16.36 -2.74
N ILE A 52 6.65 16.72 -3.74
CA ILE A 52 6.51 18.11 -4.23
C ILE A 52 5.88 19.02 -3.17
N HIS A 53 4.80 18.61 -2.52
CA HIS A 53 4.05 19.48 -1.59
C HIS A 53 4.73 19.66 -0.24
N ARG A 54 5.66 18.78 0.14
CA ARG A 54 6.43 18.91 1.39
C ARG A 54 7.82 19.53 1.20
N ASN A 55 8.15 20.03 0.01
CA ASN A 55 9.49 20.57 -0.30
C ASN A 55 10.62 19.62 0.10
N TYR A 56 10.39 18.31 0.05
CA TYR A 56 11.49 17.37 0.16
C TYR A 56 12.27 17.46 -1.15
N SER A 57 13.43 18.12 -1.15
CA SER A 57 14.42 17.74 -2.16
C SER A 57 14.68 16.24 -2.00
N PHE A 58 14.98 15.53 -3.08
CA PHE A 58 15.34 14.11 -2.98
C PHE A 58 16.55 13.89 -2.04
N GLN A 59 17.33 14.94 -1.75
CA GLN A 59 18.45 14.93 -0.79
C GLN A 59 18.03 14.82 0.70
N PRO A 60 17.08 15.60 1.25
CA PRO A 60 16.55 15.38 2.60
C PRO A 60 15.81 14.06 2.81
N LEU A 61 15.27 13.42 1.77
CA LEU A 61 14.79 12.02 1.88
C LEU A 61 15.96 11.03 2.04
N GLN A 62 17.16 11.37 1.56
CA GLN A 62 18.40 10.63 1.85
C GLN A 62 18.96 10.94 3.25
N GLN A 63 18.70 12.14 3.81
CA GLN A 63 19.27 12.57 5.10
C GLN A 63 18.34 12.40 6.32
N ALA A 64 17.02 12.47 6.16
CA ALA A 64 16.05 12.28 7.25
C ALA A 64 15.96 10.82 7.73
N ASN A 65 16.61 9.89 7.00
CA ASN A 65 16.60 8.45 7.22
C ASN A 65 17.94 7.91 7.75
N GLY A 66 18.71 8.72 8.48
CA GLY A 66 19.87 8.29 9.27
C GLY A 66 20.78 7.25 8.60
N ASN A 67 21.51 7.60 7.53
CA ASN A 67 22.49 6.73 6.86
C ASN A 67 22.01 5.35 6.36
N GLU A 68 20.75 4.95 6.55
CA GLU A 68 20.23 3.68 6.07
C GLU A 68 19.65 3.82 4.66
N TRP A 69 20.28 3.12 3.72
CA TRP A 69 19.85 3.05 2.32
C TRP A 69 18.59 2.19 2.21
N HIS A 70 17.44 2.77 2.53
CA HIS A 70 16.15 2.16 2.25
C HIS A 70 15.85 2.19 0.74
N ARG A 71 15.35 1.08 0.20
CA ARG A 71 15.10 0.90 -1.25
C ARG A 71 13.91 1.76 -1.70
N CYS A 72 14.11 3.06 -1.92
CA CYS A 72 13.12 3.89 -2.62
C CYS A 72 13.02 3.39 -4.07
N ARG A 73 11.85 2.86 -4.45
CA ARG A 73 11.60 2.39 -5.82
C ARG A 73 10.72 3.37 -6.57
N ILE A 74 11.32 4.07 -7.52
CA ILE A 74 10.59 4.79 -8.56
C ILE A 74 10.24 3.77 -9.64
N VAL A 75 8.98 3.38 -9.71
CA VAL A 75 8.53 2.30 -10.59
C VAL A 75 8.32 2.87 -12.00
N SER A 76 9.38 2.99 -12.81
CA SER A 76 9.30 3.50 -14.20
C SER A 76 9.35 2.41 -15.27
N ASP A 77 9.74 1.17 -14.93
CA ASP A 77 9.99 0.15 -15.95
C ASP A 77 8.74 -0.70 -16.24
N TYR A 78 8.18 -0.55 -17.43
CA TYR A 78 6.99 -1.27 -17.91
C TYR A 78 7.33 -2.63 -18.55
N LEU A 79 8.57 -2.82 -19.02
CA LEU A 79 8.98 -4.05 -19.73
C LEU A 79 9.06 -5.27 -18.80
N LEU A 80 9.25 -5.02 -17.50
CA LEU A 80 9.31 -6.03 -16.44
C LEU A 80 7.99 -6.14 -15.64
N ARG A 81 6.86 -5.72 -16.21
CA ARG A 81 5.54 -5.80 -15.54
C ARG A 81 4.56 -6.60 -16.39
N PRO A 82 4.41 -7.92 -16.15
CA PRO A 82 3.49 -8.74 -16.93
C PRO A 82 2.02 -8.28 -16.84
N LYS A 83 1.66 -7.58 -15.75
CA LYS A 83 0.32 -7.00 -15.54
C LYS A 83 0.40 -5.51 -15.23
N GLY A 84 -0.60 -4.75 -15.65
CA GLY A 84 -0.66 -3.31 -15.43
C GLY A 84 -2.02 -2.71 -15.74
N TYR A 85 -2.19 -1.44 -15.37
CA TYR A 85 -3.39 -0.66 -15.64
C TYR A 85 -3.03 0.74 -16.12
N THR A 86 -3.94 1.34 -16.90
CA THR A 86 -3.84 2.74 -17.33
C THR A 86 -4.99 3.51 -16.72
N CYS A 87 -4.70 4.60 -16.03
CA CYS A 87 -5.70 5.46 -15.42
C CYS A 87 -5.49 6.91 -15.89
N PRO A 88 -6.51 7.57 -16.48
CA PRO A 88 -6.40 8.96 -16.91
C PRO A 88 -6.25 9.94 -15.72
N HIS A 89 -6.52 9.48 -14.51
CA HIS A 89 -6.41 10.27 -13.27
C HIS A 89 -5.14 9.93 -12.46
N HIS A 90 -4.11 9.38 -13.11
CA HIS A 90 -2.80 9.03 -12.53
C HIS A 90 -2.78 7.90 -11.49
N GLY A 91 -3.93 7.24 -11.22
CA GLY A 91 -3.95 6.08 -10.33
C GLY A 91 -4.13 6.43 -8.85
N THR A 92 -3.92 5.44 -7.98
CA THR A 92 -3.75 5.62 -6.53
C THR A 92 -2.61 4.70 -6.08
N MET A 93 -1.94 5.07 -4.99
CA MET A 93 -0.77 4.37 -4.46
C MET A 93 -1.05 2.91 -4.13
N ILE A 94 -2.25 2.57 -3.63
CA ILE A 94 -2.60 1.16 -3.36
C ILE A 94 -2.56 0.31 -4.63
N LEU A 95 -3.05 0.82 -5.76
CA LEU A 95 -2.99 0.11 -7.04
C LEU A 95 -1.55 -0.03 -7.52
N ASN A 96 -0.81 1.08 -7.55
CA ASN A 96 0.58 1.10 -8.02
C ASN A 96 1.49 0.17 -7.21
N ALA A 97 1.40 0.22 -5.88
CA ALA A 97 2.18 -0.64 -5.00
C ALA A 97 1.77 -2.11 -5.15
N SER A 98 0.47 -2.41 -5.23
CA SER A 98 0.00 -3.79 -5.42
C SER A 98 0.50 -4.39 -6.73
N TYR A 99 0.40 -3.67 -7.86
CA TYR A 99 0.94 -4.15 -9.13
C TYR A 99 2.45 -4.36 -9.07
N ASP A 100 3.22 -3.48 -8.43
CA ASP A 100 4.67 -3.69 -8.28
C ASP A 100 4.98 -4.94 -7.44
N ILE A 101 4.37 -5.09 -6.27
CA ILE A 101 4.60 -6.22 -5.36
C ILE A 101 4.30 -7.54 -6.07
N LEU A 102 3.12 -7.64 -6.68
CA LEU A 102 2.62 -8.87 -7.27
C LEU A 102 3.36 -9.22 -8.58
N ASN A 103 3.67 -8.23 -9.44
CA ASN A 103 4.48 -8.51 -10.63
C ASN A 103 5.88 -9.02 -10.25
N ARG A 104 6.50 -8.47 -9.19
CA ARG A 104 7.81 -8.95 -8.72
C ARG A 104 7.75 -10.38 -8.22
N ALA A 105 6.71 -10.71 -7.44
CA ALA A 105 6.49 -12.07 -6.97
C ALA A 105 6.30 -13.04 -8.14
N MET A 106 5.49 -12.66 -9.14
CA MET A 106 5.29 -13.42 -10.37
C MET A 106 6.60 -13.67 -11.15
N LEU A 107 7.42 -12.62 -11.34
CA LEU A 107 8.71 -12.76 -12.02
C LEU A 107 9.72 -13.61 -11.23
N ALA A 108 9.62 -13.62 -9.90
CA ALA A 108 10.43 -14.47 -9.03
C ALA A 108 9.90 -15.90 -8.91
N GLY A 109 8.73 -16.21 -9.49
CA GLY A 109 8.07 -17.52 -9.33
C GLY A 109 7.53 -17.77 -7.92
N GLU A 110 7.25 -16.71 -7.15
CA GLU A 110 6.79 -16.80 -5.76
C GLU A 110 5.29 -16.57 -5.64
N HIS A 111 4.61 -17.29 -4.74
CA HIS A 111 3.18 -17.15 -4.49
C HIS A 111 2.93 -16.32 -3.23
N TYR A 112 2.32 -15.14 -3.39
CA TYR A 112 2.08 -14.19 -2.30
C TYR A 112 0.61 -14.10 -1.90
N GLU A 113 0.41 -13.88 -0.61
CA GLU A 113 -0.82 -13.34 -0.03
C GLU A 113 -0.54 -11.87 0.34
N LEU A 114 -1.07 -10.94 -0.44
CA LEU A 114 -0.97 -9.51 -0.21
C LEU A 114 -2.03 -9.06 0.79
N ASN A 115 -1.58 -8.74 1.99
CA ASN A 115 -2.39 -8.30 3.12
C ASN A 115 -2.46 -6.77 3.15
N LEU A 116 -3.62 -6.22 2.82
CA LEU A 116 -3.88 -4.79 2.82
C LEU A 116 -4.33 -4.32 4.21
N VAL A 117 -3.53 -3.45 4.83
CA VAL A 117 -3.81 -2.85 6.14
C VAL A 117 -3.82 -1.34 5.99
N GLY A 118 -4.84 -0.66 6.51
CA GLY A 118 -4.92 0.79 6.51
C GLY A 118 -5.01 1.44 5.12
N CYS A 119 -5.40 0.65 4.12
CA CYS A 119 -5.50 1.04 2.71
C CYS A 119 -6.97 1.17 2.26
N ASP A 120 -7.87 1.47 3.19
CA ASP A 120 -9.32 1.25 3.02
C ASP A 120 -9.99 2.26 2.08
N LEU A 121 -9.29 3.35 1.75
CA LEU A 121 -9.76 4.44 0.90
C LEU A 121 -11.06 5.10 1.40
N ASP A 122 -11.30 5.05 2.72
CA ASP A 122 -12.39 5.75 3.39
C ASP A 122 -11.94 7.15 3.83
N TYR A 123 -12.60 8.17 3.29
CA TYR A 123 -12.34 9.58 3.57
C TYR A 123 -13.56 10.28 4.20
N SER A 124 -14.56 9.53 4.67
CA SER A 124 -15.82 10.08 5.18
C SER A 124 -15.75 10.62 6.62
N GLY A 125 -14.79 10.13 7.42
CA GLY A 125 -14.65 10.47 8.83
C GLY A 125 -14.01 11.84 9.12
N ALA A 126 -14.17 12.32 10.36
CA ALA A 126 -13.49 13.53 10.84
C ALA A 126 -11.96 13.37 10.83
N THR A 127 -11.50 12.14 11.09
CA THR A 127 -10.12 11.69 11.00
C THR A 127 -10.06 10.63 9.90
N THR A 128 -9.35 10.92 8.81
CA THR A 128 -9.21 10.00 7.67
C THR A 128 -7.87 9.30 7.67
N HIS A 129 -6.92 9.79 8.46
CA HIS A 129 -5.58 9.26 8.60
C HIS A 129 -5.16 9.28 10.07
N PHE A 130 -4.25 8.42 10.51
CA PHE A 130 -3.78 8.44 11.91
C PHE A 130 -3.09 9.75 12.32
N TYR A 131 -2.67 10.56 11.35
CA TYR A 131 -2.06 11.87 11.54
C TYR A 131 -3.07 13.03 11.33
N GLY A 132 -4.38 12.74 11.46
CA GLY A 132 -5.46 13.71 11.33
C GLY A 132 -6.10 13.68 9.95
N LYS A 133 -6.00 14.81 9.21
CA LYS A 133 -6.49 14.92 7.84
C LYS A 133 -5.30 14.92 6.87
N GLY A 134 -5.34 14.04 5.88
CA GLY A 134 -4.25 13.85 4.92
C GLY A 134 -4.49 14.51 3.57
N THR A 135 -3.39 14.91 2.94
CA THR A 135 -3.28 15.44 1.57
C THR A 135 -2.34 14.59 0.68
N ALA A 136 -1.73 13.54 1.22
CA ALA A 136 -0.82 12.67 0.50
C ALA A 136 -1.60 11.64 -0.31
N ASP A 137 -1.60 11.75 -1.65
CA ASP A 137 -2.40 10.93 -2.57
C ASP A 137 -3.93 11.03 -2.33
N PRO A 138 -4.56 12.22 -2.51
CA PRO A 138 -6.00 12.34 -2.40
C PRO A 138 -6.66 11.43 -3.44
N LEU A 139 -7.85 10.89 -3.14
CA LEU A 139 -8.61 10.10 -4.10
C LEU A 139 -9.02 10.97 -5.30
N ARG A 140 -8.20 10.94 -6.36
CA ARG A 140 -8.38 11.71 -7.61
C ARG A 140 -9.20 10.96 -8.66
N ILE A 141 -9.47 9.68 -8.40
CA ILE A 141 -10.15 8.78 -9.32
C ILE A 141 -11.63 8.70 -8.93
N PRO A 142 -12.58 8.83 -9.89
CA PRO A 142 -13.98 8.54 -9.64
C PRO A 142 -14.20 7.13 -9.10
N MET A 143 -15.14 6.94 -8.18
CA MET A 143 -15.36 5.65 -7.49
C MET A 143 -15.53 4.48 -8.48
N ASP A 144 -16.32 4.64 -9.53
CA ASP A 144 -16.52 3.59 -10.54
C ASP A 144 -15.23 3.21 -11.27
N THR A 145 -14.37 4.19 -11.54
CA THR A 145 -13.06 3.96 -12.18
C THR A 145 -12.11 3.26 -11.20
N LEU A 146 -12.13 3.65 -9.93
CA LEU A 146 -11.37 2.98 -8.87
C LEU A 146 -11.79 1.50 -8.75
N LEU A 147 -13.09 1.23 -8.62
CA LEU A 147 -13.62 -0.14 -8.51
C LEU A 147 -13.28 -0.98 -9.74
N LYS A 148 -13.35 -0.39 -10.95
CA LYS A 148 -12.91 -1.07 -12.18
C LYS A 148 -11.44 -1.47 -12.11
N HIS A 149 -10.57 -0.60 -11.61
CA HIS A 149 -9.14 -0.91 -11.48
C HIS A 149 -8.84 -1.92 -10.38
N LEU A 150 -9.54 -1.87 -9.24
CA LEU A 150 -9.39 -2.85 -8.16
C LEU A 150 -9.86 -4.24 -8.60
N ASN A 151 -10.99 -4.33 -9.31
CA ASN A 151 -11.45 -5.61 -9.88
C ASN A 151 -10.51 -6.14 -10.96
N LYS A 152 -9.92 -5.26 -11.77
CA LYS A 152 -8.89 -5.66 -12.72
C LYS A 152 -7.65 -6.20 -12.00
N LEU A 153 -7.19 -5.53 -10.95
CA LEU A 153 -6.07 -5.99 -10.12
C LEU A 153 -6.34 -7.40 -9.57
N LYS A 154 -7.55 -7.64 -9.03
CA LYS A 154 -7.98 -8.96 -8.60
C LYS A 154 -7.88 -9.99 -9.74
N ALA A 155 -8.53 -9.74 -10.87
CA ALA A 155 -8.58 -10.66 -12.00
C ALA A 155 -7.19 -10.94 -12.61
N ASP A 156 -6.30 -9.95 -12.62
CA ASP A 156 -4.95 -10.10 -13.17
C ASP A 156 -4.08 -11.08 -12.36
N PHE A 157 -4.37 -11.25 -11.07
CA PHE A 157 -3.51 -11.97 -10.13
C PHE A 157 -4.18 -13.15 -9.39
N GLU A 158 -5.51 -13.28 -9.40
CA GLU A 158 -6.25 -14.31 -8.62
C GLU A 158 -5.85 -15.77 -8.93
N GLY A 159 -5.26 -16.04 -10.09
CA GLY A 159 -4.74 -17.37 -10.44
C GLY A 159 -3.36 -17.72 -9.86
N PHE A 160 -2.67 -16.76 -9.23
CA PHE A 160 -1.28 -16.93 -8.78
C PHE A 160 -0.99 -16.31 -7.41
N HIS A 161 -1.78 -15.31 -7.01
CA HIS A 161 -1.66 -14.62 -5.74
C HIS A 161 -3.03 -14.43 -5.09
N GLU A 162 -3.02 -14.22 -3.79
CA GLU A 162 -4.18 -13.80 -3.02
C GLU A 162 -4.03 -12.33 -2.61
N ILE A 163 -5.11 -11.57 -2.66
CA ILE A 163 -5.17 -10.20 -2.16
C ILE A 163 -6.29 -10.17 -1.13
N VAL A 164 -5.98 -9.77 0.10
CA VAL A 164 -6.91 -9.77 1.22
C VAL A 164 -6.89 -8.43 1.95
N THR A 165 -7.99 -8.07 2.59
CA THR A 165 -8.08 -6.89 3.46
C THR A 165 -8.10 -7.31 4.92
N LEU A 166 -7.30 -6.62 5.72
CA LEU A 166 -7.28 -6.78 7.18
C LEU A 166 -7.93 -5.60 7.91
N GLY A 167 -8.34 -4.57 7.17
CA GLY A 167 -9.14 -3.46 7.68
C GLY A 167 -10.62 -3.77 7.82
N PRO A 168 -11.40 -2.81 8.36
CA PRO A 168 -12.86 -2.88 8.35
C PRO A 168 -13.41 -3.19 6.95
N PRO A 169 -14.57 -3.85 6.85
CA PRO A 169 -15.28 -3.98 5.59
C PRO A 169 -15.50 -2.61 4.94
N GLY A 170 -15.21 -2.49 3.66
CA GLY A 170 -15.22 -1.21 2.96
C GLY A 170 -15.35 -1.36 1.45
N ILE A 171 -14.82 -0.39 0.70
CA ILE A 171 -14.98 -0.32 -0.77
C ILE A 171 -14.06 -1.29 -1.53
N LEU A 172 -13.09 -1.90 -0.85
CA LEU A 172 -12.14 -2.80 -1.46
C LEU A 172 -12.82 -4.14 -1.84
N PRO A 173 -12.74 -4.61 -3.10
CA PRO A 173 -13.45 -5.81 -3.57
C PRO A 173 -12.73 -7.13 -3.22
N PHE A 174 -11.87 -7.10 -2.21
CA PHE A 174 -11.04 -8.22 -1.80
C PHE A 174 -11.66 -8.90 -0.57
N PRO A 175 -11.50 -10.22 -0.41
CA PRO A 175 -11.97 -10.92 0.78
C PRO A 175 -11.24 -10.44 2.04
N GLN A 176 -11.88 -10.65 3.19
CA GLN A 176 -11.25 -10.48 4.49
C GLN A 176 -10.20 -11.56 4.70
N GLY A 177 -9.03 -11.17 5.23
CA GLY A 177 -7.91 -12.07 5.47
C GLY A 177 -8.03 -12.89 6.76
N ASP A 178 -6.88 -13.26 7.30
CA ASP A 178 -6.75 -14.05 8.53
C ASP A 178 -7.47 -13.39 9.71
N LYS A 179 -8.39 -14.13 10.35
CA LYS A 179 -9.21 -13.66 11.47
C LYS A 179 -8.38 -13.17 12.65
N GLU A 180 -7.20 -13.73 12.88
CA GLU A 180 -6.30 -13.31 13.97
C GLU A 180 -5.60 -11.99 13.67
N LEU A 181 -5.57 -11.58 12.40
CA LEU A 181 -4.98 -10.34 11.91
C LEU A 181 -6.04 -9.30 11.52
N LEU A 182 -7.33 -9.62 11.60
CA LEU A 182 -8.38 -8.66 11.27
C LEU A 182 -8.45 -7.54 12.30
N TRP A 183 -8.63 -6.32 11.82
CA TRP A 183 -9.05 -5.22 12.65
C TRP A 183 -10.52 -5.39 13.03
N SER A 184 -10.78 -5.83 14.26
CA SER A 184 -12.09 -5.75 14.90
C SER A 184 -12.09 -4.61 15.92
N GLN A 185 -13.06 -3.70 15.80
CA GLN A 185 -13.37 -2.71 16.84
C GLN A 185 -13.90 -3.39 18.11
#